data_AF-A0A7S2HAW3-F1
#
_entry.id   AF-A0A7S2HAW3-F1
#
_cell.length_a   1.000
_cell.length_b   1.000
_cell.length_c   1.000
_cell.angle_alpha   90.00
_cell.angle_beta   90.00
_cell.angle_gamma   90.00
#
_symmetry.space_group_name_H-M   'P 1'
#
loop_
_entity.id
_entity.type
_entity.pdbx_description
1 polymer ?
#
loop_
_entity_poly.entity_id
_entity_poly.type
_entity_poly.pdbx_seq_one_letter_code
_entity_poly.pdbx_strand_id
1 'polypeptide(L)'
;VNYLAMCAGIAAPGTLKEILRGYFGDMSAPERFKDDDIVKAGFIEIGPGVGPVKIGPLAYSNWWGDEKGYQRPVELATVRLKSMVEVLTKWDKYVSDPTTIDRRGATYLFDENGEVLYEYQHPGVLTYSETMARPLSFLTPYINKDIALNPLGLADTGGGDNKRGRGFLKPAGKAMSLLKPFFTAESSFQANRLDIESSDIVSARKEVEDIVSENPVVVITYSLSPFSSEAKAVLEEAGCDYKEVELGPEWFLLGKEASAKRIALLNMTGQSSLPHVFIGGKHIGGLFTGTPEGGPGLAALKESGELKDLVAAASDPKVENEKEKVVV
;
A
#
# COMPACT_ATOMS: atom_id res chain seq x y z
N VAL A 1 5.18 23.69 -9.00
CA VAL A 1 4.37 22.62 -8.38
C VAL A 1 5.00 22.21 -7.05
N ASN A 2 4.20 22.02 -6.01
CA ASN A 2 4.65 21.54 -4.70
C ASN A 2 5.13 20.07 -4.82
N TYR A 3 6.27 19.72 -4.20
CA TYR A 3 6.80 18.34 -4.23
C TYR A 3 5.79 17.33 -3.67
N LEU A 4 5.04 17.68 -2.63
CA LEU A 4 3.99 16.81 -2.08
C LEU A 4 2.88 16.53 -3.10
N ALA A 5 2.54 17.52 -3.94
CA ALA A 5 1.58 17.33 -5.02
C ALA A 5 2.14 16.40 -6.12
N MET A 6 3.45 16.48 -6.41
CA MET A 6 4.12 15.57 -7.35
C MET A 6 4.17 14.13 -6.82
N CYS A 7 4.40 13.93 -5.52
CA CYS A 7 4.29 12.62 -4.88
C CYS A 7 2.87 12.04 -4.99
N ALA A 8 1.85 12.90 -4.96
CA ALA A 8 0.45 12.53 -5.23
C ALA A 8 0.13 12.38 -6.75
N GLY A 9 1.15 12.41 -7.62
CA GLY A 9 1.00 12.25 -9.07
C GLY A 9 0.64 13.52 -9.86
N ILE A 10 0.42 14.65 -9.18
CA ILE A 10 0.04 15.91 -9.83
C ILE A 10 1.25 16.52 -10.54
N ALA A 11 1.13 16.73 -11.85
CA ALA A 11 2.21 17.20 -12.71
C ALA A 11 3.50 16.34 -12.62
N ALA A 12 3.35 15.06 -12.26
CA ALA A 12 4.42 14.08 -12.18
C ALA A 12 3.95 12.72 -12.71
N PRO A 13 3.61 12.62 -14.01
CA PRO A 13 3.10 11.39 -14.61
C PRO A 13 4.07 10.23 -14.40
N GLY A 14 3.51 9.02 -14.21
CA GLY A 14 4.27 7.81 -13.90
C GLY A 14 4.64 7.64 -12.41
N THR A 15 4.59 8.69 -11.58
CA THR A 15 4.93 8.60 -10.15
C THR A 15 4.05 7.58 -9.41
N LEU A 16 2.73 7.67 -9.59
CA LEU A 16 1.79 6.77 -8.92
C LEU A 16 2.02 5.31 -9.33
N LYS A 17 2.27 5.06 -10.62
CA LYS A 17 2.61 3.72 -11.12
C LYS A 17 3.85 3.16 -10.42
N GLU A 18 4.89 3.97 -10.21
CA GLU A 18 6.11 3.55 -9.49
C GLU A 18 5.95 3.41 -7.98
N ILE A 19 4.96 4.08 -7.38
CA ILE A 19 4.55 3.82 -6.00
C ILE A 19 3.87 2.45 -5.93
N LEU A 20 2.87 2.21 -6.78
CA LEU A 20 2.15 0.94 -6.84
C LEU A 20 3.12 -0.22 -7.11
N ARG A 21 4.01 -0.09 -8.09
CA ARG A 21 5.05 -1.09 -8.41
C ARG A 21 5.92 -1.45 -7.20
N GLY A 22 6.23 -0.46 -6.36
CA GLY A 22 7.00 -0.70 -5.14
C GLY A 22 6.22 -1.44 -4.07
N TYR A 23 4.90 -1.28 -4.06
CA TYR A 23 4.01 -1.87 -3.06
C TYR A 23 3.54 -3.28 -3.45
N PHE A 24 3.17 -3.52 -4.71
CA PHE A 24 2.73 -4.83 -5.20
C PHE A 24 3.85 -5.74 -5.69
N GLY A 25 5.04 -5.19 -5.91
CA GLY A 25 6.08 -5.89 -6.64
C GLY A 25 5.92 -5.79 -8.15
N ASP A 26 6.81 -6.45 -8.86
CA ASP A 26 6.94 -6.39 -10.31
C ASP A 26 7.46 -7.73 -10.84
N MET A 27 6.55 -8.54 -11.37
CA MET A 27 6.89 -9.87 -11.93
C MET A 27 7.82 -9.79 -13.13
N SER A 28 7.90 -8.62 -13.77
CA SER A 28 8.81 -8.38 -14.87
C SER A 28 10.19 -7.95 -14.40
N ALA A 29 10.46 -7.80 -13.11
CA ALA A 29 11.74 -7.36 -12.54
C ALA A 29 12.40 -8.47 -11.69
N PRO A 30 13.74 -8.55 -11.65
CA PRO A 30 14.43 -9.46 -10.75
C PRO A 30 14.24 -9.05 -9.28
N GLU A 31 14.50 -9.98 -8.37
CA GLU A 31 14.66 -9.70 -6.94
C GLU A 31 15.70 -8.58 -6.68
N ARG A 32 15.62 -7.92 -5.52
CA ARG A 32 16.51 -6.83 -5.11
C ARG A 32 17.37 -7.16 -3.90
N PHE A 33 16.94 -8.12 -3.08
CA PHE A 33 17.67 -8.60 -1.92
C PHE A 33 17.96 -10.09 -2.02
N LYS A 34 19.18 -10.45 -1.60
CA LYS A 34 19.56 -11.83 -1.31
C LYS A 34 18.85 -12.33 -0.06
N ASP A 35 18.81 -13.64 0.10
CA ASP A 35 18.12 -14.28 1.21
C ASP A 35 18.71 -13.95 2.58
N ASP A 36 19.99 -13.55 2.63
CA ASP A 36 20.72 -13.19 3.85
C ASP A 36 20.85 -11.66 4.06
N ASP A 37 20.33 -10.84 3.15
CA ASP A 37 20.45 -9.38 3.26
C ASP A 37 19.70 -8.85 4.48
N ILE A 38 20.31 -7.93 5.23
CA ILE A 38 19.68 -7.24 6.35
C ILE A 38 19.78 -5.74 6.13
N VAL A 39 18.64 -5.06 6.08
CA VAL A 39 18.54 -3.61 5.98
C VAL A 39 18.31 -3.01 7.36
N LYS A 40 19.21 -2.12 7.80
CA LYS A 40 19.06 -1.36 9.04
C LYS A 40 18.82 0.10 8.73
N ALA A 41 17.71 0.63 9.23
CA ALA A 41 17.20 1.96 9.00
C ALA A 41 16.74 2.59 10.32
N GLY A 42 17.68 3.10 11.11
CA GLY A 42 17.40 3.62 12.45
C GLY A 42 16.84 2.53 13.37
N PHE A 43 15.60 2.69 13.84
CA PHE A 43 14.89 1.70 14.67
C PHE A 43 14.25 0.56 13.87
N ILE A 44 14.38 0.57 12.54
CA ILE A 44 13.82 -0.42 11.63
C ILE A 44 14.93 -1.39 11.19
N GLU A 45 14.70 -2.69 11.31
CA GLU A 45 15.54 -3.75 10.74
C GLU A 45 14.66 -4.63 9.85
N ILE A 46 15.02 -4.80 8.58
CA ILE A 46 14.27 -5.63 7.63
C ILE A 46 15.20 -6.73 7.16
N GLY A 47 14.83 -7.98 7.44
CA GLY A 47 15.58 -9.14 6.97
C GLY A 47 15.60 -10.30 7.98
N PRO A 48 16.16 -11.44 7.57
CA PRO A 48 16.97 -11.62 6.37
C PRO A 48 16.16 -11.65 5.04
N GLY A 49 16.71 -11.09 3.97
CA GLY A 49 16.01 -10.88 2.69
C GLY A 49 14.90 -9.84 2.77
N VAL A 50 13.67 -10.23 2.42
CA VAL A 50 12.50 -9.33 2.45
C VAL A 50 11.73 -9.35 3.76
N GLY A 51 12.18 -10.03 4.82
CA GLY A 51 11.55 -9.97 6.13
C GLY A 51 12.14 -10.99 7.12
N PRO A 52 11.79 -10.96 8.42
CA PRO A 52 10.82 -10.09 9.08
C PRO A 52 11.28 -8.62 9.19
N VAL A 53 10.31 -7.73 9.36
CA VAL A 53 10.50 -6.31 9.67
C VAL A 53 10.39 -6.11 11.17
N LYS A 54 11.46 -5.65 11.81
CA LYS A 54 11.51 -5.23 13.20
C LYS A 54 11.49 -3.71 13.27
N ILE A 55 10.66 -3.17 14.14
CA ILE A 55 10.50 -1.74 14.40
C ILE A 55 10.59 -1.56 15.93
N GLY A 56 11.79 -1.34 16.44
CA GLY A 56 12.06 -1.34 17.87
C GLY A 56 11.64 -2.67 18.54
N PRO A 57 10.71 -2.66 19.54
CA PRO A 57 10.26 -3.87 20.21
C PRO A 57 9.24 -4.70 19.40
N LEU A 58 8.80 -4.19 18.23
CA LEU A 58 7.81 -4.86 17.39
C LEU A 58 8.50 -5.61 16.26
N ALA A 59 8.00 -6.79 15.92
CA ALA A 59 8.49 -7.56 14.78
C ALA A 59 7.31 -8.15 14.00
N TYR A 60 7.42 -8.15 12.67
CA TYR A 60 6.45 -8.79 11.81
C TYR A 60 6.99 -9.44 10.57
N SER A 61 6.33 -10.53 10.16
CA SER A 61 6.64 -11.22 8.91
C SER A 61 5.81 -10.64 7.79
N ASN A 62 6.40 -10.65 6.59
CA ASN A 62 5.72 -10.23 5.38
C ASN A 62 4.99 -11.42 4.75
N TRP A 63 3.77 -11.19 4.25
CA TRP A 63 2.92 -12.24 3.69
C TRP A 63 3.37 -12.77 2.32
N TRP A 64 4.39 -12.13 1.75
CA TRP A 64 5.08 -12.52 0.52
C TRP A 64 6.51 -13.03 0.79
N GLY A 65 6.84 -13.36 2.05
CA GLY A 65 8.21 -13.70 2.44
C GLY A 65 8.76 -14.98 1.79
N ASP A 66 7.87 -15.87 1.38
CA ASP A 66 8.12 -17.14 0.69
C ASP A 66 8.10 -17.01 -0.85
N GLU A 67 7.56 -15.91 -1.37
CA GLU A 67 7.61 -15.61 -2.80
C GLU A 67 9.06 -15.39 -3.26
N LYS A 68 9.35 -15.78 -4.50
CA LYS A 68 10.70 -15.75 -5.09
C LYS A 68 10.66 -15.52 -6.59
N GLY A 69 11.80 -15.14 -7.16
CA GLY A 69 12.00 -15.09 -8.60
C GLY A 69 11.49 -13.83 -9.27
N TYR A 70 11.14 -12.81 -8.50
CA TYR A 70 10.77 -11.50 -9.02
C TYR A 70 10.91 -10.42 -7.95
N GLN A 71 10.78 -9.14 -8.30
CA GLN A 71 10.71 -8.05 -7.33
C GLN A 71 9.43 -8.19 -6.49
N ARG A 72 9.56 -8.63 -5.24
CA ARG A 72 8.45 -8.93 -4.33
C ARG A 72 7.73 -7.66 -3.85
N PRO A 73 6.51 -7.77 -3.29
CA PRO A 73 5.84 -6.64 -2.67
C PRO A 73 6.74 -5.94 -1.63
N VAL A 74 6.69 -4.61 -1.57
CA VAL A 74 7.48 -3.74 -0.65
C VAL A 74 9.01 -3.84 -0.79
N GLU A 75 9.56 -4.81 -1.51
CA GLU A 75 10.99 -5.00 -1.70
C GLU A 75 11.67 -3.74 -2.29
N LEU A 76 11.07 -3.13 -3.32
CA LEU A 76 11.56 -1.88 -3.89
C LEU A 76 11.43 -0.71 -2.90
N ALA A 77 10.40 -0.68 -2.07
CA ALA A 77 10.25 0.34 -1.03
C ALA A 77 11.36 0.22 0.04
N THR A 78 11.75 -1.02 0.38
CA THR A 78 12.88 -1.29 1.28
C THR A 78 14.21 -0.85 0.69
N VAL A 79 14.45 -1.06 -0.61
CA VAL A 79 15.63 -0.50 -1.32
C VAL A 79 15.64 1.02 -1.19
N ARG A 80 14.50 1.68 -1.46
CA ARG A 80 14.37 3.14 -1.35
C ARG A 80 14.61 3.64 0.07
N LEU A 81 14.09 2.94 1.08
CA LEU A 81 14.34 3.25 2.50
C LEU A 81 15.83 3.15 2.85
N LYS A 82 16.50 2.06 2.43
CA LYS A 82 17.94 1.87 2.62
C LYS A 82 18.73 3.04 2.02
N SER A 83 18.44 3.40 0.77
CA SER A 83 19.08 4.52 0.08
C SER A 83 18.81 5.85 0.79
N MET A 84 17.56 6.10 1.20
CA MET A 84 17.19 7.32 1.92
C MET A 84 17.95 7.46 3.23
N VAL A 85 18.02 6.40 4.04
CA VAL A 85 18.77 6.42 5.30
C VAL A 85 20.24 6.70 5.05
N GLU A 86 20.84 6.05 4.05
CA GLU A 86 22.23 6.30 3.71
C GLU A 86 22.47 7.76 3.33
N VAL A 87 21.67 8.29 2.40
CA VAL A 87 21.82 9.67 1.90
C VAL A 87 21.63 10.68 3.03
N LEU A 88 20.57 10.55 3.82
CA LEU A 88 20.28 11.49 4.92
C LEU A 88 21.34 11.43 6.02
N THR A 89 21.88 10.25 6.34
CA THR A 89 22.93 10.10 7.35
C THR A 89 24.27 10.68 6.89
N LYS A 90 24.50 10.73 5.57
CA LYS A 90 25.72 11.26 4.96
C LYS A 90 25.44 12.54 4.15
N TRP A 91 24.45 13.32 4.56
CA TRP A 91 23.91 14.42 3.75
C TRP A 91 25.01 15.37 3.28
N ASP A 92 25.83 15.90 4.20
CA ASP A 92 26.89 16.86 3.89
C ASP A 92 28.01 16.30 3.00
N LYS A 93 28.10 14.97 2.88
CA LYS A 93 29.06 14.30 1.99
C LYS A 93 28.53 14.18 0.56
N TYR A 94 27.22 13.97 0.39
CA TYR A 94 26.60 13.73 -0.92
C TYR A 94 25.99 14.99 -1.52
N VAL A 95 25.57 15.94 -0.69
CA VAL A 95 24.91 17.17 -1.11
C VAL A 95 25.80 18.35 -0.76
N SER A 96 26.52 18.86 -1.75
CA SER A 96 27.34 20.07 -1.61
C SER A 96 26.49 21.35 -1.56
N ASP A 97 25.35 21.35 -2.25
CA ASP A 97 24.41 22.46 -2.29
C ASP A 97 22.96 21.95 -2.39
N PRO A 98 22.15 22.04 -1.32
CA PRO A 98 20.77 21.55 -1.33
C PRO A 98 19.86 22.30 -2.31
N THR A 99 20.25 23.49 -2.78
CA THR A 99 19.45 24.26 -3.75
C THR A 99 19.54 23.72 -5.17
N THR A 100 20.52 22.85 -5.44
CA THR A 100 20.75 22.23 -6.75
C THR A 100 20.11 20.84 -6.88
N ILE A 101 19.39 20.37 -5.85
CA ILE A 101 18.72 19.07 -5.90
C ILE A 101 17.53 19.13 -6.86
N ASP A 102 17.62 18.33 -7.92
CA ASP A 102 16.54 18.15 -8.87
C ASP A 102 15.32 17.45 -8.25
N ARG A 103 14.14 17.87 -8.68
CA ARG A 103 12.87 17.26 -8.24
C ARG A 103 12.47 16.03 -9.04
N ARG A 104 13.20 15.72 -10.12
CA ARG A 104 12.89 14.64 -11.08
C ARG A 104 14.15 13.87 -11.39
N GLY A 105 13.98 12.61 -11.76
CA GLY A 105 15.07 11.74 -12.17
C GLY A 105 15.43 11.92 -13.64
N ALA A 106 16.73 11.77 -13.92
CA ALA A 106 17.26 11.61 -15.27
C ALA A 106 18.42 10.61 -15.22
N THR A 107 18.68 9.95 -16.34
CA THR A 107 19.85 9.09 -16.54
C THR A 107 20.59 9.53 -17.79
N TYR A 108 21.90 9.67 -17.68
CA TYR A 108 22.78 10.00 -18.79
C TYR A 108 23.92 8.99 -18.85
N LEU A 109 24.38 8.70 -20.06
CA LEU A 109 25.62 7.99 -20.34
C LEU A 109 26.50 8.90 -21.18
N PHE A 110 27.74 9.06 -20.76
CA PHE A 110 28.75 9.82 -21.49
C PHE A 110 29.88 8.89 -21.92
N ASP A 111 30.49 9.18 -23.07
CA ASP A 111 31.75 8.56 -23.48
C ASP A 111 32.96 9.20 -22.77
N GLU A 112 34.18 8.76 -23.12
CA GLU A 112 35.43 9.29 -22.56
C GLU A 112 35.72 10.76 -22.94
N ASN A 113 35.07 11.26 -23.99
CA ASN A 113 35.19 12.64 -24.48
C ASN A 113 34.10 13.56 -23.91
N GLY A 114 33.16 13.02 -23.14
CA GLY A 114 32.01 13.73 -22.60
C GLY A 114 30.84 13.86 -23.59
N GLU A 115 30.84 13.12 -24.70
CA GLU A 115 29.70 13.04 -25.61
C GLU A 115 28.58 12.18 -25.02
N VAL A 116 27.33 12.63 -25.17
CA VAL A 116 26.16 11.91 -24.66
C VAL A 116 25.86 10.70 -25.56
N LEU A 117 25.98 9.51 -24.99
CA LEU A 117 25.65 8.24 -25.65
C LEU A 117 24.20 7.81 -25.42
N TYR A 118 23.64 8.17 -24.26
CA TYR A 118 22.25 7.91 -23.89
C TYR A 118 21.76 9.01 -22.98
N GLU A 119 20.52 9.43 -23.16
CA GLU A 119 19.83 10.32 -22.24
C GLU A 119 18.40 9.85 -22.01
N TYR A 120 17.95 10.02 -20.77
CA TYR A 120 16.58 9.82 -20.38
C TYR A 120 16.21 10.85 -19.32
N GLN A 121 15.21 11.67 -19.63
CA GLN A 121 14.65 12.66 -18.72
C GLN A 121 13.17 12.33 -18.54
N HIS A 122 12.74 12.01 -17.32
CA HIS A 122 11.33 11.65 -17.09
C HIS A 122 10.59 12.72 -16.28
N PRO A 123 9.29 12.95 -16.58
CA PRO A 123 8.46 13.90 -15.84
C PRO A 123 8.05 13.47 -14.42
N GLY A 124 8.34 12.24 -13.98
CA GLY A 124 7.97 11.69 -12.67
C GLY A 124 9.05 11.86 -11.60
N VAL A 125 8.68 11.77 -10.31
CA VAL A 125 9.63 11.96 -9.19
C VAL A 125 10.34 10.68 -8.73
N LEU A 126 9.80 9.51 -9.11
CA LEU A 126 10.37 8.19 -8.74
C LEU A 126 10.96 7.43 -9.93
N THR A 127 10.89 8.02 -11.11
CA THR A 127 11.28 7.44 -12.39
C THR A 127 12.64 7.97 -12.80
N TYR A 128 13.54 7.07 -13.16
CA TYR A 128 14.90 7.42 -13.58
C TYR A 128 15.39 6.61 -14.79
N SER A 129 14.63 5.61 -15.25
CA SER A 129 14.93 4.85 -16.47
C SER A 129 13.66 4.62 -17.27
N GLU A 130 13.80 4.50 -18.59
CA GLU A 130 12.71 4.12 -19.50
C GLU A 130 12.20 2.71 -19.16
N THR A 131 13.10 1.83 -18.72
CA THR A 131 12.83 0.44 -18.36
C THR A 131 12.96 0.24 -16.86
N MET A 132 12.02 0.76 -16.06
CA MET A 132 12.09 0.72 -14.58
C MET A 132 12.23 -0.69 -13.96
N ALA A 133 11.75 -1.73 -14.63
CA ALA A 133 11.96 -3.13 -14.22
C ALA A 133 13.46 -3.53 -14.32
N ARG A 134 14.14 -3.06 -15.38
CA ARG A 134 15.56 -3.29 -15.68
C ARG A 134 16.26 -1.96 -16.00
N PRO A 135 16.54 -1.12 -14.98
CA PRO A 135 16.91 0.27 -15.21
C PRO A 135 18.17 0.47 -16.05
N LEU A 136 19.05 -0.53 -16.10
CA LEU A 136 20.32 -0.51 -16.81
C LEU A 136 20.26 -1.11 -18.22
N SER A 137 19.06 -1.41 -18.75
CA SER A 137 18.92 -2.03 -20.09
C SER A 137 19.56 -1.20 -21.20
N PHE A 138 19.60 0.13 -21.06
CA PHE A 138 20.27 1.03 -22.00
C PHE A 138 21.78 0.76 -22.15
N LEU A 139 22.39 0.04 -21.21
CA LEU A 139 23.80 -0.37 -21.27
C LEU A 139 24.05 -1.59 -22.16
N THR A 140 23.00 -2.29 -22.61
CA THR A 140 23.14 -3.51 -23.45
C THR A 140 24.06 -3.36 -24.67
N PRO A 141 24.12 -2.21 -25.37
CA PRO A 141 25.07 -2.03 -26.47
C PRO A 141 26.55 -1.95 -26.04
N TYR A 142 26.82 -1.67 -24.77
CA TYR A 142 28.16 -1.32 -24.27
C TYR A 142 28.74 -2.38 -23.32
N ILE A 143 27.90 -3.17 -22.66
CA ILE A 143 28.30 -4.21 -21.72
C ILE A 143 27.59 -5.54 -22.01
N ASN A 144 28.01 -6.61 -21.33
CA ASN A 144 27.33 -7.89 -21.43
C ASN A 144 25.83 -7.75 -21.11
N LYS A 145 24.98 -8.29 -22.00
CA LYS A 145 23.53 -8.19 -21.91
C LYS A 145 22.96 -8.72 -20.61
N ASP A 146 23.46 -9.84 -20.11
CA ASP A 146 22.95 -10.46 -18.88
C ASP A 146 23.27 -9.58 -17.66
N ILE A 147 24.45 -8.93 -17.66
CA ILE A 147 24.84 -7.94 -16.64
C ILE A 147 23.94 -6.69 -16.73
N ALA A 148 23.67 -6.18 -17.94
CA ALA A 148 22.81 -5.00 -18.12
C ALA A 148 21.36 -5.26 -17.65
N LEU A 149 20.85 -6.47 -17.89
CA LEU A 149 19.47 -6.84 -17.56
C LEU A 149 19.30 -7.27 -16.09
N ASN A 150 20.30 -7.89 -15.48
CA ASN A 150 20.28 -8.36 -14.09
C ASN A 150 21.65 -8.20 -13.41
N PRO A 151 22.04 -6.98 -13.02
CA PRO A 151 23.38 -6.69 -12.50
C PRO A 151 23.68 -7.38 -11.17
N LEU A 152 22.65 -7.80 -10.42
CA LEU A 152 22.81 -8.47 -9.14
C LEU A 152 22.83 -10.00 -9.27
N GLY A 153 22.49 -10.54 -10.45
CA GLY A 153 22.38 -11.98 -10.68
C GLY A 153 21.35 -12.68 -9.79
N LEU A 154 20.34 -11.95 -9.30
CA LEU A 154 19.30 -12.49 -8.41
C LEU A 154 18.19 -13.18 -9.22
N ALA A 155 17.32 -13.90 -8.53
CA ALA A 155 16.28 -14.69 -9.18
C ALA A 155 15.33 -13.81 -10.01
N ASP A 156 15.03 -14.27 -11.23
CA ASP A 156 14.30 -13.55 -12.27
C ASP A 156 13.48 -14.54 -13.12
N THR A 157 12.71 -15.39 -12.44
CA THR A 157 11.86 -16.44 -13.04
C THR A 157 10.41 -15.99 -13.21
N GLY A 158 10.11 -14.73 -12.91
CA GLY A 158 8.76 -14.17 -12.94
C GLY A 158 7.81 -14.84 -11.94
N GLY A 159 8.31 -15.27 -10.78
CA GLY A 159 7.52 -15.90 -9.72
C GLY A 159 7.50 -17.44 -9.71
N GLY A 160 7.83 -18.10 -10.82
CA GLY A 160 7.80 -19.58 -10.91
C GLY A 160 6.46 -20.21 -10.47
N ASP A 161 6.52 -21.30 -9.70
CA ASP A 161 5.36 -21.97 -9.06
C ASP A 161 4.94 -21.30 -7.74
N ASN A 162 5.79 -20.44 -7.15
CA ASN A 162 5.50 -19.66 -5.94
C ASN A 162 4.74 -18.36 -6.30
N LYS A 163 3.82 -18.46 -7.27
CA LYS A 163 2.94 -17.36 -7.64
C LYS A 163 1.73 -17.38 -6.71
N ARG A 164 1.62 -16.34 -5.89
CA ARG A 164 0.38 -15.82 -5.31
C ARG A 164 -0.56 -16.92 -4.79
N GLY A 165 -0.38 -17.34 -3.54
CA GLY A 165 -1.27 -18.31 -2.92
C GLY A 165 -1.06 -18.53 -1.43
N ARG A 166 -1.84 -17.78 -0.62
CA ARG A 166 -2.39 -18.20 0.68
C ARG A 166 -1.41 -18.89 1.65
N GLY A 167 -0.79 -18.11 2.53
CA GLY A 167 0.06 -18.62 3.62
C GLY A 167 0.02 -17.73 4.86
N PHE A 168 -0.75 -18.18 5.86
CA PHE A 168 -0.91 -17.76 7.26
C PHE A 168 -0.05 -16.61 7.83
N LEU A 169 -0.77 -15.68 8.46
CA LEU A 169 -0.37 -14.36 8.92
C LEU A 169 0.25 -14.30 10.32
N LYS A 170 1.07 -13.25 10.54
CA LYS A 170 1.35 -12.49 11.78
C LYS A 170 2.38 -11.39 11.48
N PRO A 171 2.41 -10.24 12.19
CA PRO A 171 1.41 -9.19 12.43
C PRO A 171 1.73 -7.85 11.69
N ALA A 172 1.14 -7.58 10.53
CA ALA A 172 1.33 -6.30 9.79
C ALA A 172 0.54 -5.09 10.38
N GLY A 173 -0.30 -5.31 11.39
CA GLY A 173 -1.26 -4.31 11.90
C GLY A 173 -0.65 -3.07 12.57
N LYS A 174 0.51 -3.22 13.24
CA LYS A 174 1.14 -2.09 13.96
C LYS A 174 1.96 -1.16 13.06
N ALA A 175 2.40 -1.62 11.88
CA ALA A 175 3.12 -0.76 10.93
C ALA A 175 2.17 0.24 10.25
N MET A 176 0.92 -0.16 9.99
CA MET A 176 -0.09 0.72 9.40
C MET A 176 -0.54 1.84 10.37
N SER A 177 -0.57 1.60 11.69
CA SER A 177 -0.90 2.67 12.64
C SER A 177 0.13 3.80 12.66
N LEU A 178 1.39 3.54 12.29
CA LEU A 178 2.43 4.57 12.14
C LEU A 178 2.24 5.45 10.89
N LEU A 179 1.57 4.94 9.85
CA LEU A 179 1.25 5.68 8.62
C LEU A 179 -0.07 6.48 8.72
N LYS A 180 -0.83 6.29 9.80
CA LYS A 180 -2.10 6.99 10.07
C LYS A 180 -2.03 8.52 9.91
N PRO A 181 -1.00 9.24 10.41
CA PRO A 181 -0.93 10.69 10.25
C PRO A 181 -0.81 11.13 8.78
N PHE A 182 -0.13 10.33 7.95
CA PHE A 182 0.04 10.61 6.53
C PHE A 182 -1.29 10.54 5.78
N PHE A 183 -2.05 9.44 5.97
CA PHE A 183 -3.34 9.26 5.31
C PHE A 183 -4.40 10.26 5.79
N THR A 184 -4.35 10.68 7.06
CA THR A 184 -5.25 11.72 7.60
C THR A 184 -4.93 13.11 7.02
N ALA A 185 -3.66 13.49 6.92
CA ALA A 185 -3.27 14.77 6.33
C ALA A 185 -3.64 14.84 4.83
N GLU A 186 -3.48 13.73 4.13
CA GLU A 186 -3.80 13.57 2.72
C GLU A 186 -5.31 13.63 2.43
N SER A 187 -6.16 13.02 3.27
CA SER A 187 -7.62 13.14 3.11
C SER A 187 -8.10 14.58 3.25
N SER A 188 -7.52 15.35 4.18
CA SER A 188 -7.83 16.77 4.34
C SER A 188 -7.38 17.60 3.14
N PHE A 189 -6.24 17.26 2.54
CA PHE A 189 -5.77 17.90 1.31
C PHE A 189 -6.68 17.59 0.11
N GLN A 190 -7.15 16.35 0.00
CA GLN A 190 -8.10 15.95 -1.04
C GLN A 190 -9.44 16.67 -0.91
N ALA A 191 -9.96 16.86 0.32
CA ALA A 191 -11.19 17.60 0.58
C ALA A 191 -11.14 19.01 0.00
N ASN A 192 -10.04 19.72 0.27
CA ASN A 192 -9.82 21.07 -0.25
C ASN A 192 -9.66 21.11 -1.77
N ARG A 193 -9.05 20.08 -2.38
CA ARG A 193 -8.85 20.02 -3.83
C ARG A 193 -10.14 19.78 -4.60
N LEU A 194 -11.05 18.99 -4.04
CA LEU A 194 -12.28 18.55 -4.70
C LEU A 194 -13.52 19.35 -4.29
N ASP A 195 -13.32 20.46 -3.55
CA ASP A 195 -14.39 21.35 -3.08
C ASP A 195 -15.49 20.57 -2.33
N ILE A 196 -15.07 19.65 -1.46
CA ILE A 196 -15.97 18.80 -0.67
C ILE A 196 -16.52 19.63 0.49
N GLU A 197 -17.83 19.80 0.51
CA GLU A 197 -18.51 20.54 1.56
C GLU A 197 -18.91 19.62 2.73
N SER A 198 -19.21 20.23 3.88
CA SER A 198 -19.73 19.50 5.04
C SER A 198 -21.02 18.74 4.73
N SER A 199 -21.87 19.27 3.84
CA SER A 199 -23.10 18.64 3.37
C SER A 199 -22.84 17.31 2.65
N ASP A 200 -21.83 17.26 1.78
CA ASP A 200 -21.40 16.06 1.06
C ASP A 200 -20.95 14.97 2.04
N ILE A 201 -20.18 15.34 3.07
CA ILE A 201 -19.67 14.42 4.09
C ILE A 201 -20.83 13.87 4.94
N VAL A 202 -21.81 14.70 5.29
CA VAL A 202 -23.00 14.28 6.06
C VAL A 202 -23.85 13.31 5.24
N SER A 203 -24.07 13.58 3.95
CA SER A 203 -24.80 12.68 3.06
C SER A 203 -24.08 11.34 2.91
N ALA A 204 -22.77 11.37 2.68
CA ALA A 204 -21.95 10.17 2.53
C ALA A 204 -21.90 9.34 3.81
N ARG A 205 -21.84 9.99 4.98
CA ARG A 205 -21.94 9.32 6.29
C ARG A 205 -23.26 8.56 6.42
N LYS A 206 -24.37 9.23 6.10
CA LYS A 206 -25.71 8.63 6.19
C LYS A 206 -25.81 7.40 5.29
N GLU A 207 -25.33 7.49 4.05
CA GLU A 207 -25.34 6.36 3.12
C GLU A 207 -24.52 5.17 3.65
N VAL A 208 -23.35 5.41 4.25
CA VAL A 208 -22.56 4.36 4.88
C VAL A 208 -23.29 3.74 6.08
N GLU A 209 -23.90 4.56 6.93
CA GLU A 209 -24.68 4.10 8.09
C GLU A 209 -25.88 3.24 7.65
N ASP A 210 -26.60 3.67 6.61
CA ASP A 210 -27.74 2.95 6.04
C ASP A 210 -27.28 1.57 5.52
N ILE A 211 -26.26 1.52 4.66
CA ILE A 211 -25.72 0.26 4.12
C ILE A 211 -25.23 -0.69 5.22
N VAL A 212 -24.51 -0.16 6.22
CA VAL A 212 -24.00 -0.94 7.37
C VAL A 212 -25.13 -1.45 8.27
N SER A 213 -26.25 -0.73 8.33
CA SER A 213 -27.43 -1.16 9.09
C SER A 213 -28.26 -2.22 8.38
N GLU A 214 -28.30 -2.20 7.05
CA GLU A 214 -29.08 -3.11 6.20
C GLU A 214 -28.39 -4.47 5.98
N ASN A 215 -27.06 -4.53 6.11
CA ASN A 215 -26.28 -5.70 5.74
C ASN A 215 -25.50 -6.24 6.96
N PRO A 216 -25.59 -7.54 7.29
CA PRO A 216 -24.87 -8.14 8.42
C PRO A 216 -23.35 -7.97 8.35
N VAL A 217 -22.79 -8.05 7.14
CA VAL A 217 -21.37 -7.86 6.88
C VAL A 217 -21.21 -6.92 5.69
N VAL A 218 -20.44 -5.85 5.88
CA VAL A 218 -20.09 -4.88 4.82
C VAL A 218 -18.58 -4.76 4.74
N VAL A 219 -18.04 -4.81 3.53
CA VAL A 219 -16.65 -4.47 3.24
C VAL A 219 -16.60 -3.32 2.26
N ILE A 220 -15.92 -2.25 2.65
CA ILE A 220 -15.71 -1.08 1.80
C ILE A 220 -14.28 -1.15 1.27
N THR A 221 -14.11 -1.10 -0.06
CA THR A 221 -12.85 -1.47 -0.75
C THR A 221 -12.36 -0.43 -1.76
N TYR A 222 -11.09 -0.58 -2.16
CA TYR A 222 -10.56 -0.08 -3.43
C TYR A 222 -10.24 -1.25 -4.35
N SER A 223 -10.57 -1.15 -5.64
CA SER A 223 -10.37 -2.27 -6.59
C SER A 223 -8.91 -2.58 -6.88
N LEU A 224 -8.00 -1.60 -6.85
CA LEU A 224 -6.57 -1.86 -7.03
C LEU A 224 -5.85 -2.22 -5.73
N SER A 225 -6.50 -2.12 -4.57
CA SER A 225 -5.84 -2.37 -3.28
C SER A 225 -5.69 -3.88 -3.00
N PRO A 226 -4.47 -4.35 -2.63
CA PRO A 226 -4.26 -5.75 -2.28
C PRO A 226 -4.81 -6.02 -0.88
N PHE A 227 -4.79 -5.03 0.02
CA PHE A 227 -5.41 -5.15 1.33
C PHE A 227 -6.92 -5.34 1.20
N SER A 228 -7.56 -4.65 0.24
CA SER A 228 -8.97 -4.86 -0.06
C SER A 228 -9.24 -6.22 -0.69
N SER A 229 -8.44 -6.62 -1.69
CA SER A 229 -8.54 -7.94 -2.31
C SER A 229 -8.37 -9.08 -1.28
N GLU A 230 -7.41 -8.93 -0.37
CA GLU A 230 -7.12 -9.92 0.66
C GLU A 230 -8.19 -9.92 1.77
N ALA A 231 -8.74 -8.76 2.15
CA ALA A 231 -9.88 -8.74 3.07
C ALA A 231 -11.09 -9.48 2.51
N LYS A 232 -11.36 -9.34 1.19
CA LYS A 232 -12.40 -10.12 0.52
C LYS A 232 -12.09 -11.61 0.54
N ALA A 233 -10.87 -11.99 0.19
CA ALA A 233 -10.45 -13.40 0.24
C ALA A 233 -10.58 -14.01 1.65
N VAL A 234 -10.27 -13.24 2.70
CA VAL A 234 -10.43 -13.65 4.11
C VAL A 234 -11.90 -13.90 4.46
N LEU A 235 -12.81 -13.03 4.01
CA LEU A 235 -14.26 -13.19 4.21
C LEU A 235 -14.81 -14.39 3.41
N GLU A 236 -14.40 -14.55 2.15
CA GLU A 236 -14.80 -15.67 1.30
C GLU A 236 -14.33 -17.02 1.85
N GLU A 237 -13.09 -17.10 2.32
CA GLU A 237 -12.55 -18.33 2.93
C GLU A 237 -13.21 -18.66 4.27
N ALA A 238 -13.68 -17.64 4.99
CA ALA A 238 -14.48 -17.83 6.20
C ALA A 238 -15.91 -18.32 5.89
N GLY A 239 -16.33 -18.30 4.63
CA GLY A 239 -17.68 -18.68 4.19
C GLY A 239 -18.72 -17.61 4.51
N CYS A 240 -18.32 -16.34 4.55
CA CYS A 240 -19.19 -15.23 4.92
C CYS A 240 -19.74 -14.52 3.68
N ASP A 241 -21.06 -14.40 3.59
CA ASP A 241 -21.68 -13.49 2.64
C ASP A 241 -21.49 -12.04 3.10
N TYR A 242 -21.10 -11.16 2.19
CA TYR A 242 -20.84 -9.76 2.50
C TYR A 242 -21.32 -8.83 1.38
N LYS A 243 -21.67 -7.60 1.76
CA LYS A 243 -21.91 -6.51 0.83
C LYS A 243 -20.59 -5.78 0.56
N GLU A 244 -20.12 -5.83 -0.69
CA GLU A 244 -19.01 -4.98 -1.14
C GLU A 244 -19.54 -3.57 -1.49
N VAL A 245 -18.82 -2.55 -1.01
CA VAL A 245 -18.94 -1.16 -1.46
C VAL A 245 -17.58 -0.70 -1.98
N GLU A 246 -17.39 -0.78 -3.29
CA GLU A 246 -16.17 -0.29 -3.93
C GLU A 246 -16.24 1.24 -4.08
N LEU A 247 -15.30 1.97 -3.47
CA LEU A 247 -15.23 3.44 -3.60
C LEU A 247 -14.56 3.87 -4.92
N GLY A 248 -13.74 3.01 -5.51
CA GLY A 248 -13.03 3.26 -6.76
C GLY A 248 -11.68 2.54 -6.82
N PRO A 249 -10.83 2.89 -7.81
CA PRO A 249 -9.56 2.18 -8.03
C PRO A 249 -8.57 2.29 -6.87
N GLU A 250 -8.37 3.49 -6.32
CA GLU A 250 -7.49 3.78 -5.17
C GLU A 250 -7.79 5.19 -4.65
N TRP A 251 -7.41 5.54 -3.40
CA TRP A 251 -7.68 6.85 -2.78
C TRP A 251 -7.26 8.04 -3.67
N PHE A 252 -6.14 7.85 -4.34
CA PHE A 252 -5.65 8.52 -5.55
C PHE A 252 -6.57 9.17 -6.58
N LEU A 253 -7.54 8.34 -6.95
CA LEU A 253 -8.28 8.40 -8.21
C LEU A 253 -9.76 8.63 -7.94
N LEU A 254 -10.10 8.93 -6.68
CA LEU A 254 -11.47 9.15 -6.26
C LEU A 254 -12.00 10.48 -6.80
N GLY A 255 -13.27 10.44 -7.23
CA GLY A 255 -14.08 11.63 -7.47
C GLY A 255 -14.66 12.19 -6.17
N LYS A 256 -15.35 13.32 -6.27
CA LYS A 256 -15.91 14.08 -5.14
C LYS A 256 -16.68 13.20 -4.14
N GLU A 257 -17.63 12.42 -4.65
CA GLU A 257 -18.52 11.58 -3.83
C GLU A 257 -17.77 10.48 -3.08
N ALA A 258 -16.91 9.73 -3.77
CA ALA A 258 -16.12 8.66 -3.14
C ALA A 258 -15.09 9.20 -2.14
N SER A 259 -14.51 10.37 -2.42
CA SER A 259 -13.67 11.09 -1.46
C SER A 259 -14.46 11.55 -0.24
N ALA A 260 -15.71 12.01 -0.40
CA ALA A 260 -16.59 12.37 0.72
C ALA A 260 -16.92 11.14 1.59
N LYS A 261 -17.19 9.98 0.99
CA LYS A 261 -17.34 8.69 1.69
C LYS A 261 -16.09 8.31 2.47
N ARG A 262 -14.90 8.45 1.88
CA ARG A 262 -13.63 8.19 2.59
C ARG A 262 -13.43 9.12 3.80
N ILE A 263 -13.77 10.40 3.66
CA ILE A 263 -13.68 11.37 4.77
C ILE A 263 -14.72 11.05 5.86
N ALA A 264 -15.95 10.71 5.47
CA ALA A 264 -16.97 10.26 6.40
C ALA A 264 -16.50 9.04 7.20
N LEU A 265 -15.92 8.03 6.53
CA LEU A 265 -15.34 6.86 7.18
C LEU A 265 -14.22 7.20 8.15
N LEU A 266 -13.32 8.10 7.77
CA LEU A 266 -12.28 8.60 8.68
C LEU A 266 -12.90 9.25 9.93
N ASN A 267 -13.92 10.09 9.76
CA ASN A 267 -14.58 10.76 10.88
C ASN A 267 -15.33 9.77 11.78
N MET A 268 -15.94 8.73 11.20
CA MET A 268 -16.69 7.71 11.93
C MET A 268 -15.78 6.73 12.67
N THR A 269 -14.68 6.33 12.04
CA THR A 269 -13.89 5.17 12.48
C THR A 269 -12.50 5.52 12.95
N GLY A 270 -12.05 6.76 12.74
CA GLY A 270 -10.68 7.19 12.99
C GLY A 270 -9.64 6.54 12.06
N GLN A 271 -10.03 5.89 10.97
CA GLN A 271 -9.15 5.27 9.98
C GLN A 271 -9.49 5.78 8.57
N SER A 272 -8.47 6.23 7.83
CA SER A 272 -8.61 6.75 6.45
C SER A 272 -8.20 5.75 5.38
N SER A 273 -7.58 4.64 5.76
CA SER A 273 -7.16 3.57 4.85
C SER A 273 -8.26 2.56 4.65
N LEU A 274 -8.47 2.13 3.41
CA LEU A 274 -9.29 0.97 3.08
C LEU A 274 -8.45 -0.32 3.08
N PRO A 275 -9.07 -1.50 3.30
CA PRO A 275 -10.51 -1.71 3.46
C PRO A 275 -11.05 -1.28 4.83
N HIS A 276 -12.36 -1.03 4.91
CA HIS A 276 -13.12 -1.02 6.15
C HIS A 276 -14.06 -2.22 6.19
N VAL A 277 -14.08 -2.92 7.31
CA VAL A 277 -14.93 -4.09 7.53
C VAL A 277 -15.89 -3.77 8.68
N PHE A 278 -17.18 -3.97 8.42
CA PHE A 278 -18.24 -3.84 9.40
C PHE A 278 -18.96 -5.18 9.55
N ILE A 279 -19.20 -5.60 10.79
CA ILE A 279 -19.92 -6.83 11.13
C ILE A 279 -20.95 -6.49 12.21
N GLY A 280 -22.22 -6.83 11.96
CA GLY A 280 -23.33 -6.56 12.89
C GLY A 280 -23.50 -5.07 13.19
N GLY A 281 -23.26 -4.20 12.20
CA GLY A 281 -23.31 -2.75 12.36
C GLY A 281 -22.08 -2.13 13.06
N LYS A 282 -21.10 -2.94 13.50
CA LYS A 282 -19.90 -2.46 14.21
C LYS A 282 -18.69 -2.44 13.30
N HIS A 283 -17.90 -1.37 13.38
CA HIS A 283 -16.63 -1.29 12.68
C HIS A 283 -15.60 -2.22 13.34
N ILE A 284 -15.02 -3.12 12.56
CA ILE A 284 -14.00 -4.08 13.01
C ILE A 284 -12.59 -3.56 12.73
N GLY A 285 -12.43 -2.78 11.67
CA GLY A 285 -11.14 -2.28 11.21
C GLY A 285 -10.91 -2.57 9.72
N GLY A 286 -9.65 -2.54 9.30
CA GLY A 286 -9.23 -3.06 8.01
C GLY A 286 -8.72 -4.50 8.08
N LEU A 287 -7.92 -4.90 7.09
CA LEU A 287 -7.36 -6.24 7.04
C LEU A 287 -6.46 -6.53 8.26
N PHE A 288 -5.49 -5.65 8.52
CA PHE A 288 -4.53 -5.82 9.62
C PHE A 288 -4.71 -4.79 10.75
N THR A 289 -5.40 -3.68 10.47
CA THR A 289 -5.62 -2.60 11.41
C THR A 289 -6.96 -2.81 12.12
N GLY A 290 -6.99 -2.78 13.44
CA GLY A 290 -8.25 -2.78 14.20
C GLY A 290 -8.81 -1.38 14.42
N THR A 291 -9.77 -1.26 15.33
CA THR A 291 -10.38 0.03 15.70
C THR A 291 -9.42 0.91 16.53
N PRO A 292 -9.64 2.24 16.59
CA PRO A 292 -8.85 3.14 17.44
C PRO A 292 -8.93 2.81 18.94
N GLU A 293 -10.02 2.18 19.38
CA GLU A 293 -10.27 1.78 20.76
C GLU A 293 -9.46 0.54 21.17
N GLY A 294 -8.78 -0.09 20.21
CA GLY A 294 -8.07 -1.35 20.39
C GLY A 294 -8.96 -2.52 19.99
N GLY A 295 -8.45 -3.33 19.07
CA GLY A 295 -9.12 -4.52 18.57
C GLY A 295 -8.28 -5.23 17.51
N PRO A 296 -8.51 -6.52 17.25
CA PRO A 296 -7.89 -7.23 16.14
C PRO A 296 -8.44 -6.73 14.79
N GLY A 297 -7.59 -6.65 13.76
CA GLY A 297 -8.06 -6.50 12.38
C GLY A 297 -8.70 -7.79 11.87
N LEU A 298 -9.32 -7.75 10.69
CA LEU A 298 -10.06 -8.87 10.11
C LEU A 298 -9.22 -10.17 10.03
N ALA A 299 -7.96 -10.06 9.64
CA ALA A 299 -7.03 -11.19 9.58
C ALA A 299 -6.86 -11.89 10.94
N ALA A 300 -6.67 -11.10 12.00
CA ALA A 300 -6.44 -11.63 13.34
C ALA A 300 -7.71 -12.31 13.90
N LEU A 301 -8.90 -11.82 13.55
CA LEU A 301 -10.16 -12.47 13.91
C LEU A 301 -10.37 -13.82 13.20
N LYS A 302 -9.93 -13.93 11.93
CA LYS A 302 -9.94 -15.21 11.23
C LYS A 302 -9.02 -16.22 11.91
N GLU A 303 -7.83 -15.79 12.31
CA GLU A 303 -6.85 -16.65 13.00
C GLU A 303 -7.33 -17.11 14.38
N SER A 304 -7.96 -16.23 15.17
CA SER A 304 -8.46 -16.62 16.49
C SER A 304 -9.73 -17.47 16.41
N GLY A 305 -10.35 -17.58 15.23
CA GLY A 305 -11.62 -18.27 15.02
C GLY A 305 -12.85 -17.41 15.33
N GLU A 306 -12.66 -16.26 15.99
CA GLU A 306 -13.74 -15.35 16.41
C GLU A 306 -14.50 -14.72 15.24
N LEU A 307 -13.90 -14.64 14.05
CA LEU A 307 -14.57 -14.11 12.86
C LEU A 307 -15.87 -14.86 12.56
N LYS A 308 -15.87 -16.19 12.67
CA LYS A 308 -17.06 -17.00 12.41
C LYS A 308 -18.17 -16.74 13.41
N ASP A 309 -17.80 -16.59 14.68
CA ASP A 309 -18.75 -16.31 15.76
C ASP A 309 -19.38 -14.91 15.60
N LEU A 310 -18.57 -13.90 15.24
CA LEU A 310 -19.04 -12.55 15.00
C LEU A 310 -20.00 -12.49 13.80
N VAL A 311 -19.68 -13.18 12.71
CA VAL A 311 -20.54 -13.23 11.52
C VAL A 311 -21.82 -14.00 11.82
N ALA A 312 -21.73 -15.15 12.49
CA ALA A 312 -22.92 -15.91 12.88
C ALA A 312 -23.86 -15.09 13.78
N ALA A 313 -23.31 -14.33 14.73
CA ALA A 313 -24.10 -13.45 15.59
C ALA A 313 -24.73 -12.27 14.82
N ALA A 314 -24.04 -11.73 13.81
CA ALA A 314 -24.55 -10.64 12.98
C ALA A 314 -25.65 -11.11 12.01
N SER A 315 -25.61 -12.38 11.60
CA SER A 315 -26.58 -13.01 10.69
C SER A 315 -27.73 -13.72 11.41
N ASP A 316 -27.82 -13.66 12.75
CA ASP A 316 -28.90 -14.30 13.52
C ASP A 316 -30.24 -13.53 13.34
N PRO A 317 -31.31 -14.17 12.84
CA PRO A 317 -32.63 -13.55 12.61
C PRO A 317 -33.30 -12.97 13.87
N LYS A 318 -32.78 -13.21 15.08
CA LYS A 318 -33.27 -12.52 16.29
C LYS A 318 -32.92 -11.02 16.33
N VAL A 319 -31.83 -10.60 15.67
CA VAL A 319 -31.43 -9.18 15.59
C VAL A 319 -32.30 -8.40 14.60
N GLU A 320 -32.82 -9.05 13.56
CA GLU A 320 -33.82 -8.45 12.64
C GLU A 320 -35.14 -8.12 13.36
N ASN A 321 -35.58 -9.00 14.28
CA ASN A 321 -36.83 -8.82 15.02
C ASN A 321 -36.80 -7.70 16.09
N GLU A 322 -35.62 -7.25 16.53
CA GLU A 322 -35.51 -6.05 17.40
C GLU A 322 -35.51 -4.75 16.59
N LYS A 323 -35.02 -4.75 15.35
CA LYS A 323 -35.10 -3.58 14.46
C LYS A 323 -36.54 -3.24 14.07
N GLU A 324 -37.40 -4.24 13.86
CA GLU A 324 -38.83 -4.02 13.57
C GLU A 324 -39.63 -3.50 14.78
N LYS A 325 -39.21 -3.81 16.03
CA LYS A 325 -39.94 -3.37 17.23
C LYS A 325 -39.72 -1.90 17.61
N VAL A 326 -38.70 -1.23 17.06
CA VAL A 326 -38.40 0.18 17.35
C VAL A 326 -39.12 1.13 16.37
N VAL A 327 -39.74 0.61 15.31
CA VAL A 327 -40.41 1.40 14.26
C VAL A 327 -41.95 1.41 14.40
N VAL A 328 -42.50 0.89 15.51
CA VAL A 328 -43.95 0.91 15.80
C VAL A 328 -44.29 1.84 16.96
#